data_AF-A0A1X4JP46-F1
#
_entry.id   AF-A0A1X4JP46-F1
#
_cell.length_a   1.000
_cell.length_b   1.000
_cell.length_c   1.000
_cell.angle_alpha   90.00
_cell.angle_beta   90.00
_cell.angle_gamma   90.00
#
_symmetry.space_group_name_H-M   'P 1'
#
loop_
_entity.id
_entity.type
_entity.pdbx_description
1 polymer ?
#
loop_
_entity_poly.entity_id
_entity_poly.type
_entity_poly.pdbx_seq_one_letter_code
_entity_poly.pdbx_strand_id
1 'polypeptide(L)' 'MKFGMRKPSPMRSIKARTTGKAKRAVKKSIIPGYGQKGMGWLTDPKKAAYNKVYKKTTFSIFDLFK' A
#
# COMPACT_ATOMS: atom_id res chain seq x y z
N MET A 1 -6.02 15.56 -2.47
CA MET A 1 -4.71 14.88 -2.60
C MET A 1 -3.67 15.63 -1.79
N LYS A 2 -2.62 14.94 -1.30
CA LYS A 2 -1.40 15.58 -0.77
C LYS A 2 -0.34 15.57 -1.87
N PHE A 3 0.48 16.63 -1.95
CA PHE A 3 1.65 16.72 -2.81
C PHE A 3 2.91 16.74 -1.94
N GLY A 4 3.99 16.10 -2.40
CA GLY A 4 5.29 16.10 -1.72
C GLY A 4 5.51 14.99 -0.69
N MET A 5 6.22 15.31 0.39
CA MET A 5 6.78 14.31 1.32
C MET A 5 5.72 13.58 2.15
N ARG A 6 5.80 12.25 2.17
CA ARG A 6 4.98 11.39 3.05
C ARG A 6 5.50 11.45 4.48
N LYS A 7 4.57 11.45 5.45
CA LYS A 7 4.93 11.39 6.87
C LYS A 7 5.41 9.96 7.19
N PRO A 8 6.67 9.76 7.62
CA PRO A 8 7.14 8.45 8.05
C PRO A 8 6.43 8.04 9.34
N SER A 9 6.21 6.73 9.53
CA SER A 9 5.64 6.18 10.76
C SER A 9 6.32 4.87 11.14
N PRO A 10 7.35 4.91 12.02
CA PRO A 10 8.17 3.74 12.37
C PRO A 10 7.34 2.58 12.92
N MET A 11 6.43 2.87 13.87
CA MET A 11 5.56 1.87 14.49
C MET A 11 4.69 1.12 13.46
N ARG A 12 4.11 1.84 12.50
CA ARG A 12 3.29 1.24 11.43
C ARG A 12 4.14 0.40 10.49
N SER A 13 5.37 0.83 10.21
CA SER A 13 6.32 0.08 9.39
C SER A 13 6.71 -1.26 10.05
N ILE A 14 6.98 -1.27 11.35
CA ILE A 14 7.27 -2.51 12.10
C ILE A 14 6.05 -3.43 12.10
N LYS A 15 4.86 -2.90 12.43
CA LYS A 15 3.60 -3.69 12.46
C LYS A 15 3.27 -4.30 11.09
N ALA A 16 3.55 -3.59 10.00
CA ALA A 16 3.34 -4.08 8.64
C ALA A 16 4.27 -5.26 8.29
N ARG A 17 5.45 -5.34 8.92
CA ARG A 17 6.44 -6.41 8.72
C ARG A 17 6.20 -7.63 9.63
N THR A 18 5.58 -7.45 10.79
CA THR A 18 5.27 -8.52 11.75
C THR A 18 3.83 -9.02 11.59
N THR A 19 2.92 -8.58 12.46
CA THR A 19 1.53 -9.05 12.56
C THR A 19 0.74 -8.83 11.27
N GLY A 20 0.97 -7.72 10.57
CA GLY A 20 0.33 -7.43 9.29
C GLY A 20 0.74 -8.39 8.18
N LYS A 21 2.00 -8.86 8.19
CA LYS A 21 2.50 -9.85 7.22
C LYS A 21 1.83 -11.20 7.41
N ALA A 22 1.75 -11.68 8.65
CA ALA A 22 1.10 -12.94 8.99
C ALA A 22 -0.39 -12.94 8.56
N LYS A 23 -1.14 -11.89 8.90
CA LYS A 23 -2.55 -11.77 8.50
C LYS A 23 -2.75 -11.77 6.98
N ARG A 24 -1.86 -11.14 6.20
CA ARG A 24 -1.94 -11.14 4.74
C ARG A 24 -1.63 -12.52 4.14
N ALA A 25 -0.70 -13.27 4.74
CA ALA A 25 -0.37 -14.61 4.28
C ALA A 25 -1.60 -15.53 4.37
N VAL A 26 -2.29 -15.52 5.52
CA VAL A 26 -3.54 -16.28 5.73
C VAL A 26 -4.63 -15.85 4.74
N LYS A 27 -4.80 -14.54 4.50
CA LYS A 27 -5.79 -14.07 3.52
C LYS A 27 -5.46 -14.50 2.09
N LYS A 28 -4.18 -14.55 1.73
CA LYS A 28 -3.73 -14.97 0.40
C LYS A 28 -3.96 -16.46 0.15
N SER A 29 -3.93 -17.31 1.18
CA SER A 29 -4.20 -18.75 1.04
C SER A 29 -5.69 -19.07 0.94
N ILE A 30 -6.56 -18.24 1.54
CA ILE A 30 -8.01 -18.51 1.60
C ILE A 30 -8.77 -17.81 0.46
N ILE A 31 -8.38 -16.59 0.09
CA ILE A 31 -9.17 -15.75 -0.82
C ILE A 31 -8.54 -15.77 -2.21
N PRO A 32 -9.20 -16.37 -3.22
CA PRO A 32 -8.72 -16.30 -4.60
C PRO A 32 -8.72 -14.84 -5.07
N GLY A 33 -7.64 -14.42 -5.74
CA GLY A 33 -7.48 -13.04 -6.21
C GLY A 33 -6.94 -12.03 -5.18
N TYR A 34 -6.80 -12.40 -3.90
CA TYR A 34 -6.30 -11.46 -2.89
C TYR A 34 -4.82 -11.07 -3.13
N GLY A 35 -4.57 -9.77 -3.22
CA GLY A 35 -3.22 -9.22 -3.44
C GLY A 35 -2.70 -9.36 -4.88
N GLN A 36 -3.54 -9.79 -5.83
CA GLN A 36 -3.18 -9.81 -7.25
C GLN A 36 -3.16 -8.39 -7.85
N LYS A 37 -2.24 -8.17 -8.79
CA LYS A 37 -2.12 -6.89 -9.50
C LYS A 37 -3.39 -6.66 -10.34
N GLY A 38 -3.96 -5.45 -10.27
CA GLY A 38 -5.17 -5.09 -11.02
C GLY A 38 -6.48 -5.32 -10.29
N MET A 39 -6.51 -6.14 -9.23
CA MET A 39 -7.75 -6.47 -8.50
C MET A 39 -8.44 -5.24 -7.86
N GLY A 40 -7.67 -4.18 -7.59
CA GLY A 40 -8.23 -2.91 -7.11
C GLY A 40 -9.08 -2.17 -8.14
N TRP A 41 -8.84 -2.36 -9.44
CA TRP A 41 -9.70 -1.77 -10.49
C TRP A 41 -11.04 -2.49 -10.60
N LEU A 42 -11.06 -3.80 -10.30
CA LEU A 42 -12.27 -4.60 -10.31
C LEU A 42 -13.14 -4.35 -9.07
N THR A 43 -12.50 -4.21 -7.90
CA THR A 43 -13.22 -4.08 -6.61
C THR A 43 -13.56 -2.64 -6.23
N ASP A 44 -12.67 -1.67 -6.49
CA ASP A 44 -12.87 -0.26 -6.17
C ASP A 44 -12.06 0.66 -7.12
N PRO A 45 -12.59 0.93 -8.33
CA PRO A 45 -11.88 1.71 -9.35
C PRO A 45 -11.59 3.15 -8.91
N LYS A 46 -12.49 3.77 -8.13
CA LYS A 46 -12.33 5.15 -7.62
C LYS A 46 -11.10 5.24 -6.72
N LYS A 47 -10.97 4.30 -5.78
CA LYS A 47 -9.81 4.23 -4.88
C LYS A 47 -8.53 3.84 -5.62
N ALA A 48 -8.62 2.96 -6.61
CA ALA A 48 -7.48 2.59 -7.45
C ALA A 48 -6.92 3.82 -8.20
N ALA A 49 -7.78 4.63 -8.80
CA ALA A 49 -7.40 5.87 -9.46
C ALA A 49 -6.76 6.87 -8.48
N TYR A 50 -7.39 7.09 -7.32
CA TYR A 50 -6.86 7.98 -6.28
C TYR A 50 -5.46 7.55 -5.81
N ASN A 51 -5.28 6.26 -5.49
CA ASN A 51 -3.99 5.73 -5.04
C ASN A 51 -2.91 5.84 -6.12
N LYS A 52 -3.28 5.69 -7.40
CA LYS A 52 -2.37 5.86 -8.53
C LYS A 52 -1.86 7.31 -8.60
N VAL A 53 -2.76 8.29 -8.47
CA VAL A 53 -2.37 9.70 -8.46
C VAL A 53 -1.55 10.02 -7.22
N TYR A 54 -2.01 9.62 -6.02
CA TYR A 54 -1.27 9.83 -4.77
C TYR A 54 0.15 9.28 -4.82
N LYS A 55 0.36 8.09 -5.39
CA LYS A 55 1.70 7.49 -5.52
C LYS A 55 2.62 8.29 -6.43
N LYS A 56 2.08 8.91 -7.49
CA LYS A 56 2.84 9.75 -8.43
C LYS A 56 3.17 11.13 -7.86
N THR A 57 2.27 11.70 -7.05
CA THR A 57 2.39 13.08 -6.55
C THR A 57 3.09 13.19 -5.19
N THR A 58 3.44 12.06 -4.56
CA THR A 58 4.09 12.03 -3.24
C THR A 58 5.34 11.14 -3.23
N PHE A 59 6.36 11.55 -2.50
CA PHE A 59 7.63 10.82 -2.35
C PHE A 59 7.91 10.48 -0.87
N SER A 60 8.69 9.43 -0.62
CA SER A 60 9.14 9.07 0.72
C SER A 60 10.46 9.78 1.06
N ILE A 61 10.71 10.03 2.35
CA ILE A 61 12.04 10.49 2.81
C ILE A 61 13.11 9.47 2.47
N PHE A 62 12.79 8.18 2.60
CA PHE A 62 13.71 7.09 2.29
C PHE A 62 14.02 6.95 0.79
N ASP A 63 13.23 7.59 -0.09
CA ASP A 63 13.53 7.61 -1.53
C ASP A 63 14.66 8.61 -1.84
N LEU A 64 14.97 9.54 -0.93
CA LEU A 64 16.05 10.52 -1.07
C LEU A 64 17.43 9.95 -0.69
N PHE A 65 17.46 8.85 0.05
CA PHE A 65 18.68 8.18 0.52
C PHE A 65 18.93 6.85 -0.22
N LYS A 66 18.27 6.65 -1.37
CA LYS A 66 18.45 5.49 -2.23
C LYS A 66 19.46 5.81 -3.32
#